data_AF-A0A242NF04-F1
#
_entry.id   AF-A0A242NF04-F1
#
_cell.length_a   1.000
_cell.length_b   1.000
_cell.length_c   1.000
_cell.angle_alpha   90.00
_cell.angle_beta   90.00
_cell.angle_gamma   90.00
#
_symmetry.space_group_name_H-M   'P 1'
#
loop_
_entity.id
_entity.type
_entity.pdbx_description
1 polymer ?
#
loop_
_entity_poly.entity_id
_entity_poly.type
_entity_poly.pdbx_seq_one_letter_code
_entity_poly.pdbx_strand_id
1 'polypeptide(L)'
;MEFLKKFILLSFCLISTPAFTAQQNFNNAKNHLVKIYKSNPEQTTFYCGCEFSFNGKKGNVDFGKCGYVPRKNEQRASRIEWEHVMPAENFGRHLQCWRNGGRKECKKDSTFNTMEGDLHNLQPSIGEVNGDRSNFR
;
A
#
# COMPACT_ATOMS: atom_id res chain seq x y z
N MET A 1 -67.43 28.22 4.03
CA MET A 1 -66.95 26.95 3.43
C MET A 1 -66.42 27.35 2.07
N GLU A 2 -65.12 27.40 1.79
CA GLU A 2 -64.11 26.37 1.97
C GLU A 2 -62.73 27.04 2.00
N PHE A 3 -61.93 26.71 3.02
CA PHE A 3 -60.54 27.13 3.16
C PHE A 3 -59.67 26.31 2.20
N LEU A 4 -59.18 26.91 1.11
CA LEU A 4 -58.25 26.25 0.20
C LEU A 4 -56.84 26.22 0.82
N LYS A 5 -56.56 25.19 1.63
CA LYS A 5 -55.24 24.89 2.19
C LYS A 5 -54.27 24.48 1.06
N LYS A 6 -53.37 25.39 0.66
CA LYS A 6 -52.18 25.06 -0.15
C LYS A 6 -51.23 24.19 0.68
N PHE A 7 -51.31 22.88 0.52
CA PHE A 7 -50.29 21.94 1.00
C PHE A 7 -49.06 22.03 0.09
N ILE A 8 -48.03 22.75 0.54
CA ILE A 8 -46.70 22.69 -0.06
C ILE A 8 -46.04 21.41 0.46
N LEU A 9 -46.12 20.33 -0.32
CA LEU A 9 -45.33 19.12 -0.10
C LEU A 9 -43.86 19.42 -0.44
N LEU A 10 -43.08 19.80 0.57
CA LEU A 10 -41.64 19.95 0.46
C LEU A 10 -41.02 18.54 0.38
N SER A 11 -40.89 18.00 -0.83
CA SER A 11 -40.21 16.74 -1.08
C SER A 11 -38.71 16.93 -0.84
N PHE A 12 -38.23 16.53 0.34
CA PHE A 12 -36.81 16.53 0.70
C PHE A 12 -36.11 15.40 -0.07
N CYS A 13 -35.63 15.71 -1.27
CA CYS A 13 -34.85 14.79 -2.08
C CYS A 13 -33.46 14.66 -1.45
N LEU A 14 -33.20 13.57 -0.73
CA LEU A 14 -31.87 13.18 -0.27
C LEU A 14 -31.02 12.85 -1.50
N ILE A 15 -30.35 13.86 -2.05
CA ILE A 15 -29.35 13.67 -3.10
C ILE A 15 -28.14 13.02 -2.42
N SER A 16 -28.09 11.69 -2.43
CA SER A 16 -26.90 10.93 -2.05
C SER A 16 -25.81 11.21 -3.07
N THR A 17 -24.87 12.08 -2.73
CA THR A 17 -23.66 12.28 -3.52
C THR A 17 -22.84 10.98 -3.44
N PRO A 18 -22.46 10.37 -4.58
CA PRO A 18 -21.55 9.25 -4.53
C PRO A 18 -20.22 9.76 -3.95
N ALA A 19 -19.83 9.25 -2.78
CA ALA A 19 -18.53 9.51 -2.23
C ALA A 19 -17.48 8.93 -3.18
N PHE A 20 -16.74 9.79 -3.87
CA PHE A 20 -15.64 9.38 -4.72
C PHE A 20 -14.48 8.96 -3.82
N THR A 21 -14.47 7.69 -3.41
CA THR A 21 -13.33 7.12 -2.70
C THR A 21 -12.18 7.01 -3.70
N ALA A 22 -11.06 7.67 -3.42
CA ALA A 22 -9.87 7.53 -4.24
C ALA A 22 -9.53 6.03 -4.35
N GLN A 23 -9.45 5.51 -5.57
CA GLN A 23 -9.21 4.08 -5.79
C GLN A 23 -7.92 3.65 -5.08
N GLN A 24 -8.05 2.72 -4.13
CA GLN A 24 -6.90 2.15 -3.44
C GLN A 24 -6.02 1.41 -4.44
N ASN A 25 -4.72 1.68 -4.39
CA ASN A 25 -3.70 1.02 -5.22
C ASN A 25 -2.35 1.13 -4.51
N PHE A 26 -1.36 0.40 -5.00
CA PHE A 26 -0.03 0.35 -4.38
C PHE A 26 0.67 1.71 -4.28
N ASN A 27 0.50 2.61 -5.25
CA ASN A 27 1.15 3.93 -5.18
C ASN A 27 0.54 4.82 -4.10
N ASN A 28 -0.78 4.80 -3.96
CA ASN A 28 -1.48 5.49 -2.88
C ASN A 28 -1.10 4.90 -1.51
N ALA A 29 -1.05 3.57 -1.42
CA ALA A 29 -0.62 2.86 -0.22
C ALA A 29 0.78 3.28 0.25
N LYS A 30 1.77 3.30 -0.65
CA LYS A 30 3.14 3.76 -0.32
C LYS A 30 3.17 5.18 0.21
N ASN A 31 2.36 6.09 -0.34
CA ASN A 31 2.30 7.46 0.15
C ASN A 31 1.72 7.54 1.58
N HIS A 32 0.74 6.71 1.91
CA HIS A 32 0.21 6.61 3.28
C HIS A 32 1.20 5.98 4.24
N LEU A 33 1.86 4.89 3.84
CA LEU A 33 2.85 4.21 4.68
C LEU A 33 4.03 5.11 5.02
N VAL A 34 4.53 5.91 4.08
CA VAL A 34 5.57 6.93 4.38
C VAL A 34 5.11 7.90 5.47
N LYS A 35 3.84 8.32 5.48
CA LYS A 35 3.31 9.20 6.53
C LYS A 35 3.24 8.46 7.87
N ILE A 36 2.67 7.25 7.89
CA ILE A 36 2.54 6.42 9.09
C ILE A 36 3.91 6.20 9.73
N TYR A 37 4.90 5.72 8.99
CA TYR A 37 6.21 5.40 9.55
C TYR A 37 7.06 6.64 9.87
N LYS A 38 6.82 7.79 9.24
CA LYS A 38 7.40 9.07 9.72
C LYS A 38 6.82 9.51 11.05
N SER A 39 5.54 9.23 11.31
CA SER A 39 4.87 9.56 12.57
C SER A 39 5.16 8.56 13.69
N ASN A 40 5.80 7.42 13.38
CA ASN A 40 6.15 6.35 14.31
C ASN A 40 7.63 5.95 14.11
N PRO A 41 8.58 6.85 14.44
CA PRO A 41 10.00 6.66 14.13
C PRO A 41 10.69 5.55 14.92
N GLU A 42 10.06 5.01 15.95
CA GLU A 42 10.55 3.89 16.75
C GLU A 42 10.38 2.52 16.06
N GLN A 43 9.61 2.46 14.97
CA GLN A 43 9.42 1.23 14.20
C GLN A 43 10.68 0.83 13.44
N THR A 44 10.90 -0.47 13.30
CA THR A 44 12.07 -1.06 12.63
C THR A 44 11.69 -1.83 11.37
N THR A 45 12.68 -2.21 10.56
CA THR A 45 12.42 -3.09 9.41
C THR A 45 11.84 -4.42 9.84
N PHE A 46 10.91 -4.93 9.05
CA PHE A 46 10.03 -6.05 9.41
C PHE A 46 10.78 -7.35 9.71
N TYR A 47 11.77 -7.70 8.88
CA TYR A 47 12.51 -8.95 9.04
C TYR A 47 13.74 -8.83 9.94
N CYS A 48 14.46 -7.71 9.87
CA CYS A 48 15.80 -7.58 10.44
C CYS A 48 15.89 -6.65 11.64
N GLY A 49 14.81 -5.96 12.01
CA GLY A 49 14.81 -5.07 13.17
C GLY A 49 15.76 -3.88 13.03
N CYS A 50 16.07 -3.44 11.81
CA CYS A 50 16.94 -2.28 11.59
C CYS A 50 16.16 -0.97 11.71
N GLU A 51 16.78 0.02 12.33
CA GLU A 51 16.28 1.40 12.27
C GLU A 51 16.35 1.92 10.82
N PHE A 52 15.40 2.79 10.48
CA PHE A 52 15.37 3.45 9.19
C PHE A 52 14.78 4.85 9.31
N SER A 53 15.14 5.72 8.36
CA SER A 53 14.66 7.10 8.30
C SER A 53 14.27 7.48 6.89
N PHE A 54 13.41 8.49 6.74
CA PHE A 54 12.97 8.94 5.42
C PHE A 54 13.58 10.29 5.04
N ASN A 55 14.25 10.33 3.88
CA ASN A 55 14.51 11.57 3.15
C ASN A 55 13.45 11.75 2.06
N GLY A 56 12.52 12.67 2.26
CA GLY A 56 11.34 12.81 1.41
C GLY A 56 10.48 11.55 1.46
N LYS A 57 10.40 10.79 0.35
CA LYS A 57 9.69 9.49 0.28
C LYS A 57 10.65 8.28 0.28
N LYS A 58 11.96 8.51 0.24
CA LYS A 58 12.97 7.45 0.21
C LYS A 58 13.35 7.07 1.63
N GLY A 59 13.14 5.82 2.01
CA GLY A 59 13.62 5.29 3.29
C GLY A 59 15.06 4.81 3.16
N ASN A 60 15.91 5.14 4.12
CA ASN A 60 17.29 4.70 4.24
C ASN A 60 17.46 3.86 5.50
N VAL A 61 18.23 2.77 5.40
CA VAL A 61 18.45 1.82 6.50
C VAL A 61 19.77 2.13 7.18
N ASP A 62 19.79 2.11 8.52
CA ASP A 62 21.03 2.13 9.30
C ASP A 62 21.47 0.70 9.65
N PHE A 63 22.57 0.25 9.05
CA PHE A 63 23.11 -1.09 9.29
C PHE A 63 23.84 -1.20 10.63
N GLY A 64 24.43 -0.10 11.12
CA GLY A 64 25.38 -0.13 12.23
C GLY A 64 24.78 -0.62 13.53
N LYS A 65 23.49 -0.37 13.74
CA LYS A 65 22.77 -0.74 14.97
C LYS A 65 22.23 -2.17 14.96
N CYS A 66 21.80 -2.67 13.80
CA CYS A 66 21.22 -4.01 13.69
C CYS A 66 22.22 -5.09 13.24
N GLY A 67 23.44 -4.70 12.84
CA GLY A 67 24.46 -5.65 12.38
C GLY A 67 24.16 -6.28 11.02
N TYR A 68 23.29 -5.66 10.21
CA TYR A 68 22.98 -6.16 8.87
C TYR A 68 24.22 -6.04 7.96
N VAL A 69 24.58 -7.14 7.29
CA VAL A 69 25.68 -7.17 6.33
C VAL A 69 25.11 -7.43 4.93
N PRO A 70 25.22 -6.46 3.99
CA PRO A 70 24.76 -6.67 2.62
C PRO A 70 25.42 -7.89 1.97
N ARG A 71 24.63 -8.69 1.27
CA ARG A 71 25.10 -9.95 0.65
C ARG A 71 25.72 -9.74 -0.72
N LYS A 72 25.07 -8.95 -1.58
CA LYS A 72 25.47 -8.73 -2.98
C LYS A 72 25.20 -7.32 -3.51
N ASN A 73 24.21 -6.61 -2.97
CA ASN A 73 23.73 -5.35 -3.52
C ASN A 73 23.49 -4.35 -2.39
N GLU A 74 24.58 -3.74 -1.93
CA GLU A 74 24.57 -2.71 -0.90
C GLU A 74 23.65 -1.52 -1.26
N GLN A 75 23.60 -1.11 -2.53
CA GLN A 75 22.72 -0.02 -2.99
C GLN A 75 21.23 -0.32 -2.81
N ARG A 76 20.85 -1.60 -2.90
CA ARG A 76 19.47 -2.03 -2.64
C ARG A 76 19.27 -2.29 -1.15
N ALA A 77 20.28 -2.80 -0.44
CA ALA A 77 20.24 -2.98 1.01
C ALA A 77 20.07 -1.65 1.75
N SER A 78 20.63 -0.55 1.25
CA SER A 78 20.61 0.75 1.93
C SER A 78 19.28 1.48 1.89
N ARG A 79 18.25 0.93 1.23
CA ARG A 79 16.93 1.54 1.09
C ARG A 79 15.79 0.66 1.59
N ILE A 80 14.71 1.31 1.99
CA ILE A 80 13.44 0.66 2.29
C ILE A 80 12.69 0.35 1.00
N GLU A 81 12.24 -0.89 0.87
CA GLU A 81 11.24 -1.33 -0.10
C GLU A 81 10.01 -1.84 0.67
N TRP A 82 8.82 -1.53 0.15
CA TRP A 82 7.57 -1.97 0.78
C TRP A 82 7.34 -3.44 0.43
N GLU A 83 7.45 -4.28 1.45
CA GLU A 83 7.24 -5.72 1.39
C GLU A 83 5.75 -6.05 1.39
N HIS A 84 5.33 -6.84 0.40
CA HIS A 84 4.06 -7.54 0.44
C HIS A 84 4.24 -8.83 1.26
N VAL A 85 3.77 -8.85 2.51
CA VAL A 85 3.94 -10.01 3.42
C VAL A 85 3.38 -11.28 2.75
N MET A 86 2.14 -11.22 2.27
CA MET A 86 1.62 -12.10 1.23
C MET A 86 2.00 -11.54 -0.14
N PRO A 87 2.88 -12.21 -0.93
CA PRO A 87 3.36 -11.69 -2.21
C PRO A 87 2.25 -11.39 -3.21
N ALA A 88 2.47 -10.38 -4.05
CA ALA A 88 1.54 -10.04 -5.13
C ALA A 88 1.25 -11.19 -6.10
N GLU A 89 2.22 -12.08 -6.31
CA GLU A 89 2.02 -13.28 -7.13
C GLU A 89 1.02 -14.24 -6.49
N ASN A 90 1.07 -14.46 -5.18
CA ASN A 90 0.16 -15.39 -4.49
C ASN A 90 -1.31 -14.98 -4.67
N PHE A 91 -1.65 -13.71 -4.40
CA PHE A 91 -3.03 -13.24 -4.52
C PHE A 91 -3.43 -12.87 -5.97
N GLY A 92 -2.45 -12.61 -6.84
CA GLY A 92 -2.70 -12.13 -8.20
C GLY A 92 -2.76 -13.22 -9.28
N ARG A 93 -1.96 -14.29 -9.18
CA ARG A 93 -1.76 -15.29 -10.26
C ARG A 93 -3.03 -15.99 -10.75
N HIS A 94 -4.07 -16.01 -9.93
CA HIS A 94 -5.35 -16.65 -10.25
C HIS A 94 -6.27 -15.73 -11.06
N LEU A 95 -5.99 -14.43 -11.13
CA LEU A 95 -6.79 -13.44 -11.85
C LEU A 95 -6.52 -13.49 -13.37
N GLN A 96 -7.55 -13.16 -14.15
CA GLN A 96 -7.44 -13.13 -15.61
C GLN A 96 -6.41 -12.10 -16.09
N CYS A 97 -6.34 -10.92 -15.46
CA CYS A 97 -5.33 -9.90 -15.77
C CYS A 97 -3.90 -10.47 -15.69
N TRP A 98 -3.64 -11.34 -14.70
CA TRP A 98 -2.32 -11.89 -14.46
C TRP A 98 -1.97 -12.92 -15.53
N ARG A 99 -2.92 -13.75 -15.94
CA ARG A 99 -2.76 -14.67 -17.06
C ARG A 99 -2.47 -13.93 -18.38
N ASN A 100 -3.09 -12.76 -18.56
CA ASN A 100 -2.92 -11.96 -19.77
C ASN A 100 -1.57 -11.23 -19.85
N GLY A 101 -0.96 -10.85 -18.73
CA GLY A 101 0.28 -10.05 -18.76
C GLY A 101 0.96 -9.82 -17.41
N GLY A 102 0.71 -10.68 -16.43
CA GLY A 102 1.26 -10.61 -15.09
C GLY A 102 0.84 -9.37 -14.29
N ARG A 103 1.63 -9.07 -13.24
CA ARG A 103 1.40 -7.91 -12.35
C ARG A 103 1.24 -6.58 -13.09
N LYS A 104 1.95 -6.40 -14.22
CA LYS A 104 1.88 -5.16 -15.00
C LYS A 104 0.48 -4.94 -15.58
N GLU A 105 -0.13 -6.00 -16.12
CA GLU A 105 -1.48 -5.92 -16.69
C GLU A 105 -2.56 -5.77 -15.60
N CYS A 106 -2.34 -6.39 -14.43
CA CYS A 106 -3.26 -6.24 -13.29
C CYS A 106 -3.35 -4.84 -12.68
N LYS A 107 -2.50 -3.89 -13.07
CA LYS A 107 -2.62 -2.49 -12.60
C LYS A 107 -3.93 -1.81 -13.02
N LYS A 108 -4.62 -2.34 -14.03
CA LYS A 108 -5.94 -1.86 -14.47
C LYS A 108 -7.11 -2.56 -13.76
N ASP A 109 -6.83 -3.65 -13.05
CA ASP A 109 -7.84 -4.45 -12.36
C ASP A 109 -8.10 -3.88 -10.96
N SER A 110 -9.34 -3.48 -10.68
CA SER A 110 -9.72 -2.84 -9.41
C SER A 110 -9.58 -3.79 -8.22
N THR A 111 -9.86 -5.09 -8.41
CA THR A 111 -9.77 -6.10 -7.36
C THR A 111 -8.30 -6.33 -6.99
N PHE A 112 -7.43 -6.47 -7.99
CA PHE A 112 -6.00 -6.57 -7.77
C PHE A 112 -5.43 -5.33 -7.07
N ASN A 113 -5.82 -4.13 -7.51
CA ASN A 113 -5.34 -2.88 -6.92
C ASN A 113 -5.74 -2.72 -5.44
N THR A 114 -6.94 -3.16 -5.05
CA THR A 114 -7.36 -3.18 -3.65
C THR A 114 -6.47 -4.10 -2.82
N MET A 115 -6.22 -5.33 -3.29
CA MET A 115 -5.34 -6.29 -2.58
C MET A 115 -3.88 -5.81 -2.52
N GLU A 116 -3.36 -5.29 -3.64
CA GLU A 116 -1.98 -4.81 -3.73
C GLU A 116 -1.75 -3.55 -2.89
N GLY A 117 -2.78 -2.72 -2.75
CA GLY A 117 -2.76 -1.50 -1.95
C GLY A 117 -3.15 -1.69 -0.49
N ASP A 118 -3.45 -2.90 -0.03
CA ASP A 118 -3.85 -3.12 1.36
C ASP A 118 -2.68 -2.80 2.30
N LEU A 119 -2.90 -1.84 3.21
CA LEU A 119 -1.87 -1.38 4.16
C LEU A 119 -1.49 -2.46 5.16
N HIS A 120 -2.40 -3.37 5.51
CA HIS A 120 -2.14 -4.44 6.45
C HIS A 120 -1.14 -5.47 5.91
N ASN A 121 -1.05 -5.59 4.58
CA ASN A 121 -0.14 -6.50 3.91
C ASN A 121 1.21 -5.84 3.55
N LEU A 122 1.45 -4.59 3.94
CA LEU A 122 2.61 -3.81 3.54
C LEU A 122 3.50 -3.43 4.73
N GLN A 123 4.76 -3.85 4.67
CA GLN A 123 5.74 -3.64 5.75
C GLN A 123 7.05 -3.06 5.22
N PRO A 124 7.80 -2.26 6.02
CA PRO A 124 9.10 -1.74 5.60
C PRO A 124 10.14 -2.86 5.66
N SER A 125 10.81 -3.13 4.55
CA SER A 125 11.87 -4.13 4.49
C SER A 125 13.14 -3.55 3.88
N ILE A 126 14.29 -4.11 4.28
CA ILE A 126 15.56 -3.89 3.59
C ILE A 126 15.39 -4.34 2.14
N GLY A 127 15.69 -3.47 1.18
CA GLY A 127 15.41 -3.76 -0.23
C GLY A 127 16.09 -5.04 -0.73
N GLU A 128 17.30 -5.34 -0.28
CA GLU A 128 17.98 -6.59 -0.64
C GLU A 128 17.24 -7.82 -0.10
N VAL A 129 16.76 -7.78 1.14
CA VAL A 129 15.97 -8.86 1.76
C VAL A 129 14.65 -9.05 1.03
N ASN A 130 13.90 -7.97 0.75
CA ASN A 130 12.69 -8.02 -0.09
C ASN A 130 12.98 -8.69 -1.44
N GLY A 131 14.09 -8.30 -2.07
CA GLY A 131 14.54 -8.87 -3.33
C GLY A 131 14.86 -10.35 -3.31
N ASP A 132 15.62 -10.77 -2.30
CA ASP A 132 16.07 -12.15 -2.16
C ASP A 132 14.93 -13.06 -1.66
N ARG A 133 13.98 -12.52 -0.87
CA ARG A 133 12.76 -13.22 -0.45
C ARG A 133 11.87 -13.59 -1.63
N SER A 134 11.81 -12.75 -2.66
CA SER A 134 11.04 -13.01 -3.89
C SER A 134 9.56 -13.35 -3.56
N ASN A 135 9.02 -14.44 -4.10
CA ASN A 135 7.71 -15.00 -3.78
C ASN A 135 7.82 -16.34 -3.02
N PHE A 136 8.91 -16.57 -2.27
CA PHE A 136 9.06 -17.78 -1.46
C PHE A 136 8.08 -17.82 -0.29
N ARG A 137 7.71 -19.05 0.09
CA ARG A 137 6.79 -19.35 1.20
C ARG A 137 7.51 -19.43 2.53
#